data_AF-A0A7C2ALR5-F1
#
_entry.id   AF-A0A7C2ALR5-F1
#
_cell.length_a   1.000
_cell.length_b   1.000
_cell.length_c   1.000
_cell.angle_alpha   90.00
_cell.angle_beta   90.00
_cell.angle_gamma   90.00
#
_symmetry.space_group_name_H-M   'P 1'
#
loop_
_entity.id
_entity.type
_entity.pdbx_description
1 polymer ?
#
loop_
_entity_poly.entity_id
_entity_poly.type
_entity_poly.pdbx_seq_one_letter_code
_entity_poly.pdbx_strand_id
1 'polypeptide(L)'
;MVIQPKDVHKTLSKYMLVDGFDLVLDLKKSKGCRVYDSRSERYMLDCFSFFASAPLGINHPELTAPGFLKKLAEVAVNKPTNSDVYTVELAEFVEAFAKHAMPEHFKYLFFISGGALAVENGLKTAFDWKIRKNLEKGKGESGTQVIHFKEAF
;
A
#
# COMPACT_ATOMS: atom_id res chain seq x y z
N MET A 1 -9.48 -1.07 -27.21
CA MET A 1 -10.54 -2.08 -26.97
C MET A 1 -11.31 -1.64 -25.73
N VAL A 2 -12.65 -1.69 -25.74
CA VAL A 2 -13.49 -1.30 -24.59
C VAL A 2 -14.15 -2.56 -24.04
N ILE A 3 -13.92 -2.86 -22.75
CA ILE A 3 -14.53 -3.99 -22.04
C ILE A 3 -15.78 -3.48 -21.33
N GLN A 4 -16.91 -4.16 -21.52
CA GLN A 4 -18.14 -3.86 -20.78
C GLN A 4 -18.09 -4.47 -19.38
N PRO A 5 -18.73 -3.87 -18.35
CA PRO A 5 -18.75 -4.43 -16.99
C PRO A 5 -19.10 -5.91 -16.92
N LYS A 6 -20.15 -6.34 -17.66
CA LYS A 6 -20.60 -7.73 -17.73
C LYS A 6 -19.56 -8.72 -18.29
N ASP A 7 -18.56 -8.23 -19.02
CA ASP A 7 -17.53 -9.05 -19.66
C ASP A 7 -16.20 -9.07 -18.89
N VAL A 8 -16.10 -8.36 -17.75
CA VAL A 8 -14.87 -8.25 -16.95
C VAL A 8 -14.38 -9.61 -16.46
N HIS A 9 -15.20 -10.35 -15.69
CA HIS A 9 -14.81 -11.66 -15.14
C HIS A 9 -14.44 -12.65 -16.24
N LYS A 10 -15.22 -12.71 -17.32
CA LYS A 10 -14.94 -13.56 -18.50
C LYS A 10 -13.63 -13.19 -19.20
N THR A 11 -13.27 -11.91 -19.20
CA THR A 11 -12.02 -11.46 -19.82
C THR A 11 -10.83 -11.80 -18.95
N LEU A 12 -10.91 -11.56 -17.64
CA LEU A 12 -9.86 -11.87 -16.68
C LEU A 12 -9.59 -13.38 -16.59
N SER A 13 -10.65 -14.21 -16.59
CA SER A 13 -10.53 -15.67 -16.42
C SER A 13 -9.77 -16.38 -17.54
N LYS A 14 -9.49 -15.69 -18.65
CA LYS A 14 -8.64 -16.20 -19.73
C LYS A 14 -7.16 -16.19 -19.37
N TYR A 15 -6.74 -15.35 -18.42
CA TYR A 15 -5.34 -15.04 -18.16
C TYR A 15 -4.95 -15.15 -16.69
N MET A 16 -5.91 -15.14 -15.77
CA MET A 16 -5.66 -15.26 -14.34
C MET A 16 -6.80 -15.98 -13.63
N LEU A 17 -6.52 -16.51 -12.44
CA LEU A 17 -7.55 -17.02 -11.53
C LEU A 17 -8.46 -15.85 -11.11
N VAL A 18 -9.78 -16.07 -11.15
CA VAL A 18 -10.78 -15.07 -10.78
C VAL A 18 -11.59 -15.61 -9.61
N ASP A 19 -11.01 -15.51 -8.42
CA ASP A 19 -11.54 -16.00 -7.14
C ASP A 19 -11.96 -14.86 -6.18
N GLY A 20 -11.85 -13.61 -6.64
CA GLY A 20 -12.33 -12.43 -5.93
C GLY A 20 -13.86 -12.28 -5.94
N PHE A 21 -14.34 -11.12 -5.50
CA PHE A 21 -15.77 -10.80 -5.49
C PHE A 21 -16.38 -10.81 -6.90
N ASP A 22 -17.67 -11.17 -6.97
CA ASP A 22 -18.44 -11.19 -8.22
C ASP A 22 -18.82 -9.78 -8.74
N LEU A 23 -18.48 -8.72 -7.99
CA LEU A 23 -18.75 -7.32 -8.32
C LEU A 23 -17.78 -6.75 -9.36
N VAL A 24 -18.22 -5.71 -10.08
CA VAL A 24 -17.37 -4.89 -10.95
C VAL A 24 -17.40 -3.44 -10.49
N LEU A 25 -16.34 -3.02 -9.77
CA LEU A 25 -16.22 -1.70 -9.16
C LEU A 25 -16.26 -0.58 -10.20
N ASP A 26 -17.23 0.33 -10.10
CA ASP A 26 -17.24 1.59 -10.84
C ASP A 26 -16.46 2.66 -10.07
N LEU A 27 -15.25 2.96 -10.55
CA LEU A 27 -14.37 3.96 -9.94
C LEU A 27 -14.88 5.40 -10.05
N LYS A 28 -15.85 5.71 -10.94
CA LYS A 28 -16.40 7.06 -11.08
C LYS A 28 -17.61 7.28 -10.18
N LYS A 29 -18.49 6.27 -10.08
CA LYS A 29 -19.71 6.35 -9.27
C LYS A 29 -19.48 6.08 -7.78
N SER A 30 -18.48 5.28 -7.44
CA SER A 30 -18.19 4.95 -6.04
C SER A 30 -17.68 6.17 -5.27
N LYS A 31 -18.13 6.36 -4.02
CA LYS A 31 -17.75 7.52 -3.20
C LYS A 31 -17.85 7.22 -1.71
N GLY A 32 -16.82 7.61 -0.95
CA GLY A 32 -16.71 7.35 0.48
C GLY A 32 -16.81 5.85 0.77
N CYS A 33 -17.69 5.47 1.70
CA CYS A 33 -17.99 4.09 2.06
C CYS A 33 -19.05 3.41 1.16
N ARG A 34 -19.32 3.95 -0.03
CA ARG A 34 -20.27 3.36 -0.98
C ARG A 34 -19.56 2.93 -2.26
N VAL A 35 -19.59 1.64 -2.52
CA VAL A 35 -19.13 1.02 -3.76
C VAL A 35 -20.31 0.87 -4.72
N TYR A 36 -20.14 1.26 -5.97
CA TYR A 36 -21.11 0.98 -7.03
C TYR A 36 -20.65 -0.23 -7.83
N ASP A 37 -21.46 -1.29 -7.84
CA ASP A 37 -21.26 -2.44 -8.70
C ASP A 37 -21.89 -2.16 -10.07
N SER A 38 -21.05 -1.96 -11.08
CA SER A 38 -21.49 -1.73 -12.46
C SER A 38 -22.03 -2.99 -13.17
N ARG A 39 -21.83 -4.18 -12.59
CA ARG A 39 -22.41 -5.41 -13.13
C ARG A 39 -23.86 -5.61 -12.72
N SER A 40 -24.19 -5.34 -11.45
CA SER A 40 -25.56 -5.46 -10.92
C SER A 40 -26.26 -4.11 -10.71
N GLU A 41 -25.64 -3.02 -11.16
CA GLU A 41 -26.18 -1.65 -11.17
C GLU A 41 -26.70 -1.16 -9.81
N ARG A 42 -25.97 -1.44 -8.74
CA ARG A 42 -26.38 -1.09 -7.36
C ARG A 42 -25.25 -0.54 -6.52
N TYR A 43 -25.63 0.25 -5.51
CA TYR A 43 -24.72 0.65 -4.43
C TYR A 43 -24.67 -0.41 -3.33
N MET A 44 -23.47 -0.59 -2.78
CA MET A 44 -23.17 -1.46 -1.64
C MET A 44 -22.45 -0.63 -0.57
N LEU A 45 -22.79 -0.87 0.70
CA LEU A 45 -22.02 -0.34 1.82
C LEU A 45 -20.68 -1.09 1.89
N ASP A 46 -19.59 -0.35 1.90
CA ASP A 46 -18.25 -0.88 2.02
C ASP A 46 -17.84 -1.01 3.49
N CYS A 47 -17.85 -2.25 3.99
CA CYS A 47 -17.27 -2.64 5.27
C CYS A 47 -15.99 -3.47 5.10
N PHE A 48 -15.36 -3.38 3.93
CA PHE A 48 -14.21 -4.17 3.52
C PHE A 48 -12.96 -3.29 3.29
N SER A 49 -13.15 -2.13 2.66
CA SER A 49 -12.14 -1.08 2.47
C SER A 49 -10.83 -1.60 1.86
N PHE A 50 -10.95 -2.55 0.93
CA PHE A 50 -9.84 -3.23 0.26
C PHE A 50 -8.85 -3.84 1.24
N PHE A 51 -9.35 -4.69 2.14
CA PHE A 51 -8.58 -5.23 3.27
C PHE A 51 -7.97 -4.11 4.13
N ALA A 52 -8.80 -3.12 4.48
CA ALA A 52 -8.44 -1.95 5.30
C ALA A 52 -7.34 -1.02 4.73
N SER A 53 -7.05 -1.08 3.42
CA SER A 53 -6.03 -0.23 2.77
C SER A 53 -6.55 1.12 2.26
N ALA A 54 -7.86 1.37 2.29
CA ALA A 54 -8.47 2.66 1.88
C ALA A 54 -9.06 3.44 3.07
N PRO A 55 -8.23 4.18 3.86
CA PRO A 55 -8.69 4.87 5.07
C PRO A 55 -9.67 6.01 4.82
N LEU A 56 -9.71 6.57 3.61
CA LEU A 56 -10.62 7.67 3.22
C LEU A 56 -11.79 7.20 2.32
N GLY A 57 -11.92 5.89 2.11
CA GLY A 57 -12.84 5.33 1.12
C GLY A 57 -12.45 5.71 -0.32
N ILE A 58 -13.43 5.66 -1.23
CA ILE A 58 -13.21 5.91 -2.67
C ILE A 58 -13.54 7.38 -3.00
N ASN A 59 -12.72 8.03 -3.83
CA ASN A 59 -12.95 9.39 -4.33
C ASN A 59 -13.17 10.44 -3.23
N HIS A 60 -12.28 10.49 -2.23
CA HIS A 60 -12.29 11.55 -1.23
C HIS A 60 -12.24 12.93 -1.91
N PRO A 61 -13.09 13.91 -1.55
CA PRO A 61 -13.21 15.18 -2.28
C PRO A 61 -11.87 15.89 -2.53
N GLU A 62 -11.00 15.97 -1.51
CA GLU A 62 -9.66 16.60 -1.62
C GLU A 62 -8.73 15.88 -2.61
N LEU A 63 -8.86 14.55 -2.75
CA LEU A 63 -8.05 13.77 -3.70
C LEU A 63 -8.59 13.85 -5.14
N THR A 64 -9.81 14.38 -5.31
CA THR A 64 -10.45 14.60 -6.61
C THR A 64 -10.50 16.08 -7.00
N ALA A 65 -9.96 16.96 -6.17
CA ALA A 65 -9.87 18.38 -6.48
C ALA A 65 -9.01 18.60 -7.73
N PRO A 66 -9.36 19.53 -8.64
CA PRO A 66 -8.64 19.71 -9.91
C PRO A 66 -7.14 19.94 -9.74
N GLY A 67 -6.72 20.70 -8.72
CA GLY A 67 -5.31 20.94 -8.41
C GLY A 67 -4.56 19.68 -7.98
N PHE A 68 -5.19 18.85 -7.14
CA PHE A 68 -4.62 17.58 -6.71
C PHE A 68 -4.50 16.60 -7.88
N LEU A 69 -5.55 16.45 -8.69
CA LEU A 69 -5.53 15.58 -9.87
C LEU A 69 -4.47 16.00 -10.89
N LYS A 70 -4.26 17.31 -11.07
CA LYS A 70 -3.19 17.82 -11.94
C LYS A 70 -1.81 17.41 -11.42
N LYS A 71 -1.49 17.68 -10.15
CA LYS A 71 -0.22 17.28 -9.54
C LYS A 71 -0.02 15.77 -9.61
N LEU A 72 -1.05 15.00 -9.28
CA LEU A 72 -1.00 13.53 -9.35
C LEU A 72 -0.71 13.04 -10.78
N ALA A 73 -1.34 13.62 -11.80
CA ALA A 73 -1.10 13.25 -13.19
C ALA A 73 0.34 13.53 -13.63
N GLU A 74 0.90 14.68 -13.25
CA GLU A 74 2.29 15.05 -13.54
C GLU A 74 3.31 14.07 -12.89
N VAL A 75 3.04 13.63 -11.66
CA VAL A 75 3.89 12.66 -10.96
C VAL A 75 3.71 11.24 -11.52
N ALA A 76 2.47 10.81 -11.76
CA ALA A 76 2.12 9.42 -12.06
C ALA A 76 2.56 8.94 -13.46
N VAL A 77 2.86 9.85 -14.39
CA VAL A 77 3.44 9.48 -15.70
C VAL A 77 4.91 9.04 -15.59
N ASN A 78 5.54 9.20 -14.43
CA ASN A 78 6.92 8.83 -14.15
C ASN A 78 7.03 7.76 -13.06
N LYS A 79 8.14 7.02 -13.03
CA LYS A 79 8.46 6.05 -11.97
C LYS A 79 9.95 6.07 -11.63
N PRO A 80 10.46 7.16 -11.01
CA PRO A 80 11.88 7.27 -10.65
C PRO A 80 12.27 6.20 -9.63
N THR A 81 13.54 5.79 -9.66
CA THR A 81 14.15 5.00 -8.60
C THR A 81 14.48 5.93 -7.43
N ASN A 82 13.52 6.15 -6.53
CA ASN A 82 13.66 7.05 -5.38
C ASN A 82 14.85 6.72 -4.46
N SER A 83 15.43 5.52 -4.58
CA SER A 83 16.67 5.11 -3.92
C SER A 83 17.91 5.85 -4.45
N ASP A 84 17.90 6.24 -5.73
CA ASP A 84 19.05 6.84 -6.42
C ASP A 84 18.78 8.28 -6.88
N VAL A 85 17.53 8.60 -7.20
CA VAL A 85 17.11 9.89 -7.78
C VAL A 85 16.04 10.51 -6.90
N TYR A 86 16.38 11.62 -6.25
CA TYR A 86 15.47 12.33 -5.35
C TYR A 86 14.63 13.38 -6.07
N THR A 87 13.39 13.56 -5.61
CA THR A 87 12.45 14.57 -6.11
C THR A 87 11.91 15.42 -4.96
N VAL A 88 11.34 16.59 -5.30
CA VAL A 88 10.65 17.45 -4.33
C VAL A 88 9.49 16.70 -3.69
N GLU A 89 8.74 15.92 -4.48
CA GLU A 89 7.58 15.16 -4.03
C GLU A 89 7.97 14.08 -3.02
N LEU A 90 9.12 13.42 -3.19
CA LEU A 90 9.63 12.48 -2.19
C LEU A 90 9.93 13.21 -0.87
N ALA A 91 10.60 14.36 -0.93
CA ALA A 91 10.92 15.14 0.27
C ALA A 91 9.65 15.61 1.01
N GLU A 92 8.68 16.20 0.29
CA GLU A 92 7.38 16.61 0.83
C GLU A 92 6.64 15.44 1.49
N PHE A 93 6.64 14.26 0.85
CA PHE A 93 6.03 13.06 1.40
C PHE A 93 6.72 12.61 2.70
N VAL A 94 8.05 12.55 2.71
CA VAL A 94 8.81 12.11 3.90
C VAL A 94 8.60 13.07 5.07
N GLU A 95 8.60 14.38 4.83
CA GLU A 95 8.33 15.38 5.86
C GLU A 95 6.91 15.25 6.43
N ALA A 96 5.89 15.13 5.55
CA ALA A 96 4.52 14.93 5.98
C ALA A 96 4.33 13.62 6.76
N PHE A 97 4.96 12.53 6.31
CA PHE A 97 4.92 11.24 7.00
C PHE A 97 5.55 11.34 8.39
N ALA A 98 6.75 11.92 8.48
CA ALA A 98 7.45 12.10 9.75
C ALA A 98 6.62 12.94 10.74
N LYS A 99 5.95 13.99 10.25
CA LYS A 99 5.12 14.88 11.07
C LYS A 99 3.83 14.23 11.57
N HIS A 100 3.17 13.40 10.75
CA HIS A 100 1.81 12.96 11.02
C HIS A 100 1.69 11.48 11.41
N ALA A 101 2.63 10.63 10.99
CA ALA A 101 2.54 9.18 11.14
C ALA A 101 3.70 8.55 11.92
N MET A 102 4.86 9.22 12.03
CA MET A 102 6.02 8.67 12.73
C MET A 102 5.92 8.93 14.25
N PRO A 103 5.92 7.88 15.10
CA PRO A 103 6.05 8.04 16.55
C PRO A 103 7.34 8.78 16.96
N GLU A 104 7.29 9.58 18.02
CA GLU A 104 8.41 10.44 18.47
C GLU A 104 9.71 9.67 18.78
N HIS A 105 9.61 8.39 19.15
CA HIS A 105 10.77 7.56 19.49
C HIS A 105 11.42 6.90 18.27
N PHE A 106 10.82 6.96 17.09
CA PHE A 106 11.45 6.53 15.84
C PHE A 106 12.22 7.67 15.19
N LYS A 107 13.38 7.34 14.62
CA LYS A 107 14.33 8.32 14.05
C LYS A 107 14.63 8.08 12.57
N TYR A 108 14.41 6.87 12.08
CA TYR A 108 14.82 6.44 10.74
C TYR A 108 13.62 5.89 9.99
N LEU A 109 13.46 6.33 8.74
CA LEU A 109 12.41 5.88 7.83
C LEU A 109 13.05 5.12 6.66
N PHE A 110 12.39 4.04 6.26
CA PHE A 110 12.72 3.27 5.06
C PHE A 110 11.41 2.87 4.37
N PHE A 111 11.28 3.16 3.08
CA PHE A 111 10.06 2.92 2.31
C PHE A 111 10.26 1.80 1.29
N ILE A 112 9.26 0.95 1.14
CA ILE A 112 9.25 -0.15 0.18
C ILE A 112 7.82 -0.48 -0.27
N SER A 113 7.69 -1.01 -1.48
CA SER A 113 6.38 -1.39 -2.04
C SER A 113 5.97 -2.78 -1.55
N GLY A 114 5.01 -2.84 -0.63
CA GLY A 114 4.37 -4.08 -0.17
C GLY A 114 4.59 -4.37 1.31
N GLY A 115 3.53 -4.79 2.01
CA GLY A 115 3.55 -5.03 3.46
C GLY A 115 4.49 -6.14 3.89
N ALA A 116 4.55 -7.26 3.15
CA ALA A 116 5.45 -8.37 3.44
C ALA A 116 6.93 -7.92 3.39
N LEU A 117 7.33 -7.18 2.35
CA LEU A 117 8.69 -6.66 2.21
C LEU A 117 9.02 -5.59 3.28
N ALA A 118 8.03 -4.86 3.76
CA ALA A 118 8.21 -3.95 4.90
C ALA A 118 8.55 -4.73 6.18
N VAL A 119 7.82 -5.81 6.47
CA VAL A 119 8.12 -6.71 7.60
C VAL A 119 9.50 -7.35 7.44
N GLU A 120 9.84 -7.86 6.25
CA GLU A 120 11.14 -8.47 5.98
C GLU A 120 12.31 -7.49 6.21
N ASN A 121 12.18 -6.22 5.84
CA ASN A 121 13.23 -5.24 6.14
C ASN A 121 13.32 -4.94 7.64
N GLY A 122 12.19 -4.92 8.36
CA GLY A 122 12.20 -4.89 9.83
C GLY A 122 12.96 -6.07 10.44
N LEU A 123 12.76 -7.28 9.91
CA LEU A 123 13.49 -8.48 10.33
C LEU A 123 14.98 -8.40 9.99
N LYS A 124 15.34 -7.95 8.79
CA LYS A 124 16.75 -7.73 8.39
C LYS A 124 17.45 -6.76 9.33
N THR A 125 16.80 -5.65 9.69
CA THR A 125 17.32 -4.71 10.68
C THR A 125 17.49 -5.36 12.05
N ALA A 126 16.52 -6.16 12.50
CA ALA A 126 16.60 -6.86 13.79
C ALA A 126 17.73 -7.91 13.83
N PHE A 127 17.91 -8.68 12.76
CA PHE A 127 18.98 -9.68 12.64
C PHE A 127 20.36 -9.03 12.61
N ASP A 128 20.58 -8.01 11.77
CA ASP A 128 21.85 -7.28 11.71
C ASP A 128 22.20 -6.67 13.08
N TRP A 129 21.23 -5.98 13.69
CA TRP A 129 21.42 -5.39 15.02
C TRP A 129 21.79 -6.44 16.07
N LYS A 130 21.09 -7.58 16.08
CA LYS A 130 21.31 -8.63 17.08
C LYS A 130 22.67 -9.28 16.92
N ILE A 131 23.09 -9.56 15.68
CA ILE A 131 24.39 -10.15 15.37
C ILE A 131 25.52 -9.19 15.76
N ARG A 132 25.44 -7.91 15.35
CA ARG A 132 26.44 -6.89 15.76
C ARG A 132 26.57 -6.79 17.27
N LYS A 133 25.43 -6.72 17.98
CA LYS A 133 25.40 -6.65 19.45
C LYS A 133 25.94 -7.91 20.14
N ASN A 134 25.84 -9.07 19.50
CA ASN A 134 26.42 -10.31 20.01
C ASN A 134 27.93 -10.36 19.74
N LEU A 135 28.40 -9.91 18.58
CA LEU A 135 29.82 -9.77 18.25
C LEU A 135 30.54 -8.83 19.22
N GLU A 136 29.95 -7.66 19.51
CA GLU A 136 30.46 -6.72 20.53
C GLU A 136 30.62 -7.35 21.93
N LYS A 137 29.84 -8.40 22.23
CA LYS A 137 29.85 -9.12 23.50
C LYS A 137 30.63 -10.44 23.46
N GLY A 138 31.33 -10.72 22.36
CA GLY A 138 32.07 -11.98 22.18
C GLY A 138 31.20 -13.24 22.10
N LYS A 139 29.92 -13.10 21.70
CA LYS A 139 28.95 -14.22 21.62
C LYS A 139 28.83 -14.86 20.22
N GLY A 140 29.66 -14.44 19.27
CA GLY A 140 29.65 -14.92 17.88
C GLY A 140 28.42 -14.47 17.07
N GLU A 141 28.29 -15.00 15.86
CA GLU A 141 27.25 -14.65 14.88
C GLU A 141 25.93 -15.42 15.13
N SER A 142 25.33 -15.20 16.30
CA SER A 142 24.02 -15.78 16.65
C SER A 142 22.91 -14.71 16.64
N GLY A 143 21.67 -15.11 16.36
CA GLY A 143 20.50 -14.21 16.41
C GLY A 143 19.57 -14.23 15.19
N THR A 144 19.37 -15.39 14.56
CA THR A 144 18.63 -15.54 13.29
C THR A 144 17.19 -16.04 13.45
N GLN A 145 16.70 -16.17 14.69
CA GLN A 145 15.35 -16.67 14.98
C GLN A 145 14.40 -15.53 15.34
N VAL A 146 13.13 -15.72 14.99
CA VAL A 146 12.05 -14.78 15.27
C VAL A 146 11.05 -15.45 16.20
N ILE A 147 10.77 -14.81 17.34
CA ILE A 147 9.64 -15.19 18.19
C ILE A 147 8.39 -14.52 17.62
N HIS A 148 7.33 -15.30 17.38
CA HIS A 148 6.08 -14.80 16.83
C HIS A 148 4.87 -15.48 17.49
N PHE A 149 3.69 -14.89 17.33
CA PHE A 149 2.44 -15.48 17.80
C PHE A 149 1.94 -16.57 16.84
N LYS A 150 1.18 -17.53 17.37
CA LYS A 150 0.35 -18.42 16.55
C LYS A 150 -0.72 -17.56 15.86
N GLU A 151 -0.95 -17.78 14.58
CA GLU A 151 -1.91 -16.99 13.76
C GLU A 151 -1.53 -15.50 13.64
N ALA A 152 -0.24 -15.20 13.74
CA ALA A 152 0.26 -13.96 13.16
C ALA A 152 0.11 -14.08 11.63
N PHE A 153 -0.69 -13.18 11.06
CA PHE A 153 -1.01 -13.02 9.62
C PHE A 153 -2.12 -13.94 9.09
#